data_AF-A0A5E4TY28-F1
#
_entry.id   AF-A0A5E4TY28-F1
#
_cell.length_a   1.000
_cell.length_b   1.000
_cell.length_c   1.000
_cell.angle_alpha   90.00
_cell.angle_beta   90.00
_cell.angle_gamma   90.00
#
_symmetry.space_group_name_H-M   'P 1'
#
loop_
_entity.id
_entity.type
_entity.pdbx_description
1 polymer ?
#
loop_
_entity_poly.entity_id
_entity_poly.type
_entity_poly.pdbx_seq_one_letter_code
_entity_poly.pdbx_strand_id
1 'polypeptide(L)'
;MGAFLAARSLILRATLSAALSATLSATSTATSSVAQVMRITRLRALGAPRRATVRLAGLTSLLPLVMLAACAGAPQPPTTSAPAATATAARYNISRFPIAHYDQDVDHWIRPDAPGYDRPLLSAKEQARRFEAFRARYFGTAPRDPSPWNGMWLSTSLLSADGVQQIADSQARRARRFDNGEPGVAKTYGENFHAHTSSWIRAIEANMGLAQLDADQAGGQYDPRRRGITVDNALVRQLPTQDPAFYDFHQAGEGYPFDALQDSALRPGTPVYTLARSVDGAWLLVYSPDLIGWVDARTVATVDEHFIATWRDTAQRSLGAIVRADVVLADTPPGTTAPIYRTFAPIGTVLPMMLRDGQPVAMFPVADIRRQAHIHTTALDASTLVPMPWTITPRHMAQVMKQLIGRPYGWGNTLFYNDCSAETRSLFAPFGVWLPRHSSDQLRAGVRTDLRAADIDTRLRTLAERGRALMTLIHINGHIMLYLGNAQHDGESVPMTYQNVWGLSPADNSRRNVIGGSVILPLLKTYPEDPEARSLAGKSLFEISVIGSETSASGDAARLPSTDTPDEMPQ
;
A
#
# COMPACT_ATOMS: atom_id res chain seq x y z
N MET A 1 55.83 32.09 29.70
CA MET A 1 57.08 32.88 29.76
C MET A 1 57.87 32.59 28.49
N GLY A 2 58.38 33.62 27.79
CA GLY A 2 59.22 33.47 26.57
C GLY A 2 58.45 32.96 25.34
N ALA A 3 58.45 33.55 24.13
CA ALA A 3 59.28 34.61 23.52
C ALA A 3 60.79 34.29 23.45
N PHE A 4 61.43 34.81 22.38
CA PHE A 4 62.80 34.59 21.87
C PHE A 4 62.96 33.40 20.89
N LEU A 5 63.60 33.55 19.71
CA LEU A 5 63.98 34.77 18.96
C LEU A 5 64.37 34.42 17.49
N ALA A 6 64.23 35.38 16.56
CA ALA A 6 65.09 35.75 15.41
C ALA A 6 65.79 34.70 14.48
N ALA A 7 66.22 35.01 13.26
CA ALA A 7 65.90 36.05 12.25
C ALA A 7 66.80 35.82 11.01
N ARG A 8 66.37 36.33 9.83
CA ARG A 8 67.13 36.68 8.58
C ARG A 8 66.17 36.49 7.38
N SER A 9 66.04 37.37 6.38
CA SER A 9 66.71 38.65 6.05
C SER A 9 65.89 39.43 4.99
N LEU A 10 65.92 40.78 5.02
CA LEU A 10 65.98 41.78 3.91
C LEU A 10 64.99 41.65 2.69
N ILE A 11 64.40 42.68 2.06
CA ILE A 11 64.59 44.15 1.93
C ILE A 11 63.21 44.76 1.55
N LEU A 12 62.67 45.77 2.28
CA LEU A 12 62.63 47.22 1.97
C LEU A 12 61.84 47.62 0.67
N ARG A 13 60.94 48.61 0.57
CA ARG A 13 59.98 49.39 1.43
C ARG A 13 59.62 50.71 0.69
N ALA A 14 58.38 51.20 0.84
CA ALA A 14 57.96 52.62 0.74
C ALA A 14 56.52 52.81 1.33
N THR A 15 55.81 53.94 1.16
CA THR A 15 55.79 55.19 1.98
C THR A 15 54.38 55.83 1.94
N LEU A 16 53.80 56.51 2.94
CA LEU A 16 54.17 56.68 4.36
C LEU A 16 52.93 56.78 5.30
N SER A 17 52.46 57.98 5.72
CA SER A 17 51.29 58.18 6.63
C SER A 17 50.76 59.63 6.73
N ALA A 18 49.46 59.74 7.08
CA ALA A 18 48.81 60.70 8.03
C ALA A 18 48.43 62.18 7.68
N ALA A 19 47.52 62.72 8.54
CA ALA A 19 47.00 64.10 8.71
C ALA A 19 45.75 64.51 7.84
N LEU A 20 44.76 65.32 8.27
CA LEU A 20 44.41 65.98 9.57
C LEU A 20 42.90 66.41 9.66
N SER A 21 42.34 66.46 10.88
CA SER A 21 41.29 67.38 11.46
C SER A 21 39.95 67.84 10.78
N ALA A 22 38.82 67.48 11.45
CA ALA A 22 37.83 68.37 12.15
C ALA A 22 36.55 69.00 11.50
N THR A 23 35.52 69.18 12.37
CA THR A 23 34.31 70.08 12.33
C THR A 23 33.15 69.82 11.33
N LEU A 24 31.86 70.10 11.63
CA LEU A 24 31.05 70.13 12.88
C LEU A 24 29.52 70.01 12.56
N SER A 25 28.71 69.73 13.58
CA SER A 25 27.24 69.55 13.71
C SER A 25 26.25 70.43 12.90
N ALA A 26 25.03 69.89 12.64
CA ALA A 26 23.73 70.54 12.99
C ALA A 26 22.49 69.61 12.84
N THR A 27 21.48 69.81 13.69
CA THR A 27 20.18 69.11 13.77
C THR A 27 19.01 69.97 13.27
N SER A 28 17.92 69.37 12.74
CA SER A 28 16.55 69.89 12.99
C SER A 28 15.43 68.86 12.72
N THR A 29 14.36 68.98 13.51
CA THR A 29 13.13 68.15 13.52
C THR A 29 11.90 68.92 13.03
N ALA A 30 10.98 68.27 12.31
CA ALA A 30 9.51 68.50 12.32
C ALA A 30 8.84 67.40 11.45
N THR A 31 7.85 66.58 11.83
CA THR A 31 6.52 66.70 12.49
C THR A 31 5.36 67.23 11.63
N SER A 32 4.17 66.69 11.91
CA SER A 32 2.85 66.81 11.22
C SER A 32 2.74 66.06 9.87
N SER A 33 1.85 65.08 9.66
CA SER A 33 0.40 64.90 9.99
C SER A 33 -0.53 65.66 9.04
N VAL A 34 -1.37 64.93 8.31
CA VAL A 34 -2.84 64.87 8.50
C VAL A 34 -3.41 63.88 7.48
N ALA A 35 -4.21 62.92 7.95
CA ALA A 35 -5.14 62.17 7.11
C ALA A 35 -6.51 62.86 7.17
N GLN A 36 -7.22 62.98 6.04
CA GLN A 36 -8.66 63.20 6.12
C GLN A 36 -9.47 62.46 5.07
N VAL A 37 -10.47 61.76 5.60
CA VAL A 37 -11.49 60.97 4.92
C VAL A 37 -12.49 61.88 4.21
N MET A 38 -12.96 61.48 3.03
CA MET A 38 -14.38 61.73 2.70
C MET A 38 -14.99 60.60 1.87
N ARG A 39 -15.98 59.91 2.45
CA ARG A 39 -16.97 59.10 1.71
C ARG A 39 -18.03 60.05 1.16
N ILE A 40 -18.40 59.92 -0.11
CA ILE A 40 -19.76 60.21 -0.58
C ILE A 40 -20.26 59.00 -1.40
N THR A 41 -21.56 58.76 -1.35
CA THR A 41 -22.20 57.47 -1.70
C THR A 41 -23.20 57.64 -2.85
N ARG A 42 -23.52 56.54 -3.55
CA ARG A 42 -24.74 56.31 -4.37
C ARG A 42 -24.79 57.13 -5.68
N LEU A 43 -25.24 56.63 -6.84
CA LEU A 43 -26.37 55.72 -7.12
C LEU A 43 -26.30 55.14 -8.57
N ARG A 44 -27.14 54.12 -8.83
CA ARG A 44 -27.59 53.51 -10.12
C ARG A 44 -27.58 54.48 -11.34
N ALA A 45 -27.42 54.06 -12.61
CA ALA A 45 -28.14 52.97 -13.28
C ALA A 45 -27.61 52.65 -14.71
N LEU A 46 -27.89 51.42 -15.17
CA LEU A 46 -28.29 51.00 -16.54
C LEU A 46 -27.82 51.81 -17.76
N GLY A 47 -27.05 51.17 -18.66
CA GLY A 47 -26.83 51.69 -20.02
C GLY A 47 -25.80 50.94 -20.86
N ALA A 48 -26.24 49.91 -21.59
CA ALA A 48 -25.50 49.30 -22.70
C ALA A 48 -26.47 49.05 -23.87
N PRO A 49 -26.02 48.85 -25.13
CA PRO A 49 -24.66 48.96 -25.67
C PRO A 49 -24.58 49.90 -26.91
N ARG A 50 -23.36 50.27 -27.33
CA ARG A 50 -23.10 50.57 -28.77
C ARG A 50 -21.80 49.93 -29.24
N ARG A 51 -21.89 49.29 -30.41
CA ARG A 51 -20.79 48.63 -31.12
C ARG A 51 -19.82 49.66 -31.68
N ALA A 52 -18.52 49.40 -31.59
CA ALA A 52 -17.51 50.00 -32.45
C ALA A 52 -16.58 48.90 -32.97
N THR A 53 -16.48 48.80 -34.29
CA THR A 53 -15.66 47.81 -35.01
C THR A 53 -14.19 48.22 -35.03
N VAL A 54 -13.28 47.30 -34.77
CA VAL A 54 -11.86 47.43 -35.16
C VAL A 54 -11.51 46.29 -36.11
N ARG A 55 -10.82 46.62 -37.21
CA ARG A 55 -10.52 45.69 -38.31
C ARG A 55 -9.29 44.85 -38.00
N LEU A 56 -9.33 43.58 -38.41
CA LEU A 56 -8.17 42.70 -38.49
C LEU A 56 -7.33 43.02 -39.74
N ALA A 57 -6.01 42.97 -39.56
CA ALA A 57 -5.04 42.56 -40.56
C ALA A 57 -4.10 41.56 -39.86
N GLY A 58 -3.58 40.51 -40.49
CA GLY A 58 -3.64 40.15 -41.91
C GLY A 58 -2.31 39.52 -42.30
N LEU A 59 -2.08 38.27 -41.91
CA LEU A 59 -0.88 37.51 -42.27
C LEU A 59 -1.25 36.04 -42.50
N THR A 60 -1.08 35.62 -43.74
CA THR A 60 -1.39 34.28 -44.25
C THR A 60 -0.16 33.39 -44.22
N SER A 61 -0.32 32.13 -43.82
CA SER A 61 0.62 31.04 -44.13
C SER A 61 -0.18 29.75 -44.31
N LEU A 62 0.07 29.05 -45.41
CA LEU A 62 -0.72 27.91 -45.88
C LEU A 62 -0.03 26.59 -45.55
N LEU A 63 -0.74 25.73 -44.80
CA LEU A 63 -0.96 24.26 -44.96
C LEU A 63 0.22 23.29 -45.32
N PRO A 64 0.09 21.97 -45.06
CA PRO A 64 -1.15 21.22 -44.82
C PRO A 64 -1.22 20.37 -43.54
N LEU A 65 -2.47 20.21 -43.07
CA LEU A 65 -2.87 19.25 -42.04
C LEU A 65 -3.40 17.97 -42.73
N VAL A 66 -2.90 16.80 -42.35
CA VAL A 66 -3.40 15.51 -42.87
C VAL A 66 -4.74 15.18 -42.21
N MET A 67 -5.82 15.10 -43.00
CA MET A 67 -7.14 14.68 -42.54
C MET A 67 -7.34 13.17 -42.75
N LEU A 68 -7.47 12.44 -41.66
CA LEU A 68 -8.00 11.07 -41.66
C LEU A 68 -9.53 11.12 -41.77
N ALA A 69 -10.06 10.75 -42.93
CA ALA A 69 -11.50 10.65 -43.14
C ALA A 69 -12.07 9.41 -42.43
N ALA A 70 -12.76 9.62 -41.31
CA ALA A 70 -13.56 8.58 -40.67
C ALA A 70 -14.90 8.41 -41.42
N CYS A 71 -15.21 7.18 -41.83
CA CYS A 71 -16.47 6.85 -42.51
C CYS A 71 -17.67 6.91 -41.56
N ALA A 72 -18.33 8.07 -41.47
CA ALA A 72 -19.62 8.22 -40.79
C ALA A 72 -20.77 7.91 -41.75
N GLY A 73 -21.17 6.63 -41.84
CA GLY A 73 -22.42 6.23 -42.49
C GLY A 73 -23.64 6.61 -41.62
N ALA A 74 -24.67 7.19 -42.21
CA ALA A 74 -25.88 7.59 -41.49
C ALA A 74 -26.70 6.35 -41.02
N PRO A 75 -27.33 6.39 -39.82
CA PRO A 75 -28.11 5.25 -39.34
C PRO A 75 -29.44 5.11 -40.10
N GLN A 76 -29.77 3.90 -40.57
CA GLN A 76 -31.14 3.54 -40.91
C GLN A 76 -31.89 3.03 -39.67
N PRO A 77 -33.22 3.26 -39.56
CA PRO A 77 -34.01 2.74 -38.44
C PRO A 77 -34.15 1.20 -38.54
N PRO A 78 -34.08 0.47 -37.42
CA PRO A 78 -34.09 -0.99 -37.44
C PRO A 78 -35.48 -1.56 -37.72
N THR A 79 -35.58 -2.45 -38.70
CA THR A 79 -36.71 -3.38 -38.85
C THR A 79 -36.69 -4.39 -37.71
N THR A 80 -37.82 -4.56 -37.02
CA THR A 80 -37.96 -5.47 -35.89
C THR A 80 -37.88 -6.94 -36.30
N SER A 81 -36.78 -7.60 -35.95
CA SER A 81 -36.73 -9.04 -35.72
C SER A 81 -36.46 -9.30 -34.23
N ALA A 82 -37.12 -10.30 -33.66
CA ALA A 82 -36.96 -10.62 -32.24
C ALA A 82 -35.51 -11.07 -31.96
N PRO A 83 -34.85 -10.58 -30.88
CA PRO A 83 -33.54 -11.06 -30.53
C PRO A 83 -33.62 -12.53 -30.11
N ALA A 84 -32.96 -13.41 -30.86
CA ALA A 84 -32.62 -14.73 -30.39
C ALA A 84 -31.88 -14.60 -29.05
N ALA A 85 -32.17 -15.50 -28.10
CA ALA A 85 -31.64 -15.41 -26.74
C ALA A 85 -30.13 -15.17 -26.77
N THR A 86 -29.70 -14.05 -26.18
CA THR A 86 -28.29 -13.69 -26.09
C THR A 86 -27.54 -14.77 -25.34
N ALA A 87 -26.80 -15.59 -26.08
CA ALA A 87 -25.78 -16.45 -25.51
C ALA A 87 -24.74 -15.54 -24.85
N THR A 88 -24.87 -15.31 -23.54
CA THR A 88 -23.79 -14.76 -22.72
C THR A 88 -22.54 -15.56 -23.01
N ALA A 89 -21.43 -14.88 -23.29
CA ALA A 89 -20.14 -15.49 -23.55
C ALA A 89 -19.62 -16.18 -22.27
N ALA A 90 -20.11 -17.39 -22.03
CA ALA A 90 -19.66 -18.24 -20.95
C ALA A 90 -18.25 -18.72 -21.27
N ARG A 91 -17.25 -18.19 -20.57
CA ARG A 91 -16.01 -18.95 -20.37
C ARG A 91 -16.43 -20.24 -19.66
N TYR A 92 -16.30 -21.38 -20.34
CA TYR A 92 -16.82 -22.68 -19.88
C TYR A 92 -16.34 -23.11 -18.48
N ASN A 93 -15.29 -22.48 -17.96
CA ASN A 93 -14.64 -22.74 -16.69
C ASN A 93 -14.96 -21.71 -15.57
N ILE A 94 -15.86 -20.73 -15.80
CA ILE A 94 -16.23 -19.70 -14.81
C ILE A 94 -17.75 -19.61 -14.63
N SER A 95 -18.21 -19.71 -13.39
CA SER A 95 -19.58 -19.44 -12.95
C SER A 95 -19.57 -18.41 -11.80
N ARG A 96 -20.76 -18.01 -11.31
CA ARG A 96 -20.89 -17.19 -10.09
C ARG A 96 -21.37 -18.05 -8.93
N PHE A 97 -20.76 -17.88 -7.77
CA PHE A 97 -21.27 -18.45 -6.51
C PHE A 97 -22.40 -17.56 -5.96
N PRO A 98 -23.55 -18.11 -5.53
CA PRO A 98 -24.69 -17.32 -5.08
C PRO A 98 -24.52 -16.88 -3.61
N ILE A 99 -23.50 -16.05 -3.34
CA ILE A 99 -23.16 -15.59 -1.98
C ILE A 99 -24.32 -14.88 -1.25
N ALA A 100 -25.32 -14.37 -1.98
CA ALA A 100 -26.52 -13.76 -1.42
C ALA A 100 -27.42 -14.72 -0.60
N HIS A 101 -27.17 -16.03 -0.63
CA HIS A 101 -27.82 -16.98 0.27
C HIS A 101 -27.26 -16.96 1.71
N TYR A 102 -26.10 -16.34 1.92
CA TYR A 102 -25.39 -16.29 3.19
C TYR A 102 -25.50 -14.87 3.76
N ASP A 103 -25.87 -14.72 5.04
CA ASP A 103 -26.03 -13.40 5.65
C ASP A 103 -24.69 -12.64 5.68
N GLN A 104 -24.66 -11.46 5.06
CA GLN A 104 -23.48 -10.59 5.00
C GLN A 104 -23.57 -9.40 5.97
N ASP A 105 -24.59 -9.32 6.83
CA ASP A 105 -24.61 -8.32 7.90
C ASP A 105 -23.61 -8.70 9.01
N VAL A 106 -22.59 -7.85 9.19
CA VAL A 106 -21.57 -8.01 10.22
C VAL A 106 -22.20 -8.04 11.63
N ASP A 107 -23.31 -7.33 11.88
CA ASP A 107 -23.96 -7.30 13.20
C ASP A 107 -24.73 -8.60 13.52
N HIS A 108 -25.09 -9.41 12.52
CA HIS A 108 -25.62 -10.76 12.75
C HIS A 108 -24.57 -11.62 13.46
N TRP A 109 -23.34 -11.59 12.96
CA TRP A 109 -22.24 -12.45 13.40
C TRP A 109 -21.43 -11.87 14.56
N ILE A 110 -21.35 -10.54 14.66
CA ILE A 110 -20.66 -9.80 15.74
C ILE A 110 -21.68 -8.93 16.46
N ARG A 111 -22.62 -9.61 17.13
CA ARG A 111 -23.76 -9.02 17.83
C ARG A 111 -23.43 -7.81 18.73
N PRO A 112 -23.99 -6.61 18.44
CA PRO A 112 -23.80 -5.42 19.26
C PRO A 112 -24.36 -5.51 20.69
N ASP A 113 -25.32 -6.41 20.93
CA ASP A 113 -25.93 -6.66 22.23
C ASP A 113 -25.25 -7.79 23.02
N ALA A 114 -24.19 -8.40 22.48
CA ALA A 114 -23.46 -9.45 23.17
C ALA A 114 -22.71 -8.91 24.41
N PRO A 115 -22.74 -9.60 25.57
CA PRO A 115 -22.07 -9.13 26.80
C PRO A 115 -20.55 -8.90 26.69
N GLY A 116 -19.90 -9.40 25.63
CA GLY A 116 -18.49 -9.21 25.34
C GLY A 116 -18.18 -8.17 24.27
N TYR A 117 -19.17 -7.46 23.70
CA TYR A 117 -18.99 -6.62 22.49
C TYR A 117 -17.93 -5.51 22.65
N ASP A 118 -17.80 -4.94 23.84
CA ASP A 118 -16.79 -3.94 24.21
C ASP A 118 -15.61 -4.50 25.01
N ARG A 119 -15.55 -5.81 25.25
CA ARG A 119 -14.46 -6.44 26.01
C ARG A 119 -13.21 -6.55 25.13
N PRO A 120 -12.02 -6.14 25.62
CA PRO A 120 -10.77 -6.33 24.89
C PRO A 120 -10.46 -7.81 24.59
N LEU A 121 -10.13 -8.10 23.33
CA LEU A 121 -9.70 -9.42 22.82
C LEU A 121 -8.23 -9.72 23.09
N LEU A 122 -7.44 -8.68 23.43
CA LEU A 122 -6.08 -8.77 23.95
C LEU A 122 -6.00 -8.04 25.30
N SER A 123 -5.06 -8.44 26.16
CA SER A 123 -4.70 -7.64 27.32
C SER A 123 -3.97 -6.37 26.86
N ALA A 124 -4.11 -5.27 27.61
CA ALA A 124 -3.43 -4.00 27.28
C ALA A 124 -1.91 -4.16 27.17
N LYS A 125 -1.30 -5.01 28.00
CA LYS A 125 0.14 -5.35 27.94
C LYS A 125 0.52 -6.04 26.62
N GLU A 126 -0.27 -7.01 26.18
CA GLU A 126 -0.01 -7.74 24.93
C GLU A 126 -0.26 -6.87 23.70
N GLN A 127 -1.32 -6.06 23.72
CA GLN A 127 -1.60 -5.13 22.63
C GLN A 127 -0.52 -4.05 22.52
N ALA A 128 -0.05 -3.49 23.64
CA ALA A 128 1.08 -2.56 23.65
C ALA A 128 2.35 -3.22 23.10
N ARG A 129 2.69 -4.44 23.53
CA ARG A 129 3.86 -5.19 23.03
C ARG A 129 3.83 -5.40 21.51
N ARG A 130 2.65 -5.72 20.95
CA ARG A 130 2.46 -5.85 19.49
C ARG A 130 2.56 -4.51 18.77
N PHE A 131 2.02 -3.45 19.36
CA PHE A 131 2.14 -2.10 18.80
C PHE A 131 3.58 -1.58 18.82
N GLU A 132 4.38 -1.87 19.86
CA GLU A 132 5.83 -1.63 19.84
C GLU A 132 6.49 -2.34 18.65
N ALA A 133 6.17 -3.62 18.44
CA ALA A 133 6.70 -4.40 17.32
C ALA A 133 6.22 -3.92 15.94
N PHE A 134 5.02 -3.32 15.86
CA PHE A 134 4.51 -2.61 14.68
C PHE A 134 5.32 -1.33 14.43
N ARG A 135 5.47 -0.47 15.45
CA ARG A 135 6.23 0.80 15.33
C ARG A 135 7.70 0.55 14.99
N ALA A 136 8.31 -0.50 15.53
CA ALA A 136 9.68 -0.90 15.22
C ALA A 136 9.89 -1.19 13.71
N ARG A 137 8.91 -1.82 13.06
CA ARG A 137 8.94 -2.15 11.62
C ARG A 137 8.81 -0.92 10.72
N TYR A 138 8.00 0.07 11.09
CA TYR A 138 7.91 1.31 10.32
C TYR A 138 9.05 2.27 10.64
N PHE A 139 9.21 2.63 11.92
CA PHE A 139 9.93 3.83 12.36
C PHE A 139 11.00 3.56 13.45
N GLY A 140 11.31 2.29 13.71
CA GLY A 140 12.29 1.88 14.72
C GLY A 140 13.73 2.29 14.41
N THR A 141 14.58 2.30 15.44
CA THR A 141 16.03 2.60 15.36
C THR A 141 16.88 1.83 16.37
N ALA A 142 16.31 0.92 17.17
CA ALA A 142 17.15 -0.03 17.89
C ALA A 142 17.90 -0.90 16.87
N PRO A 143 19.10 -1.44 17.18
CA PRO A 143 19.93 -2.13 16.19
C PRO A 143 19.29 -3.31 15.44
N ARG A 144 18.18 -3.86 15.96
CA ARG A 144 17.42 -4.97 15.36
C ARG A 144 16.00 -4.59 14.90
N ASP A 145 15.66 -3.31 14.91
CA ASP A 145 14.37 -2.83 14.41
C ASP A 145 14.37 -2.88 12.87
N PRO A 146 13.48 -3.66 12.22
CA PRO A 146 13.52 -3.88 10.78
C PRO A 146 12.86 -2.74 10.00
N SER A 147 13.31 -1.51 10.25
CA SER A 147 12.80 -0.29 9.63
C SER A 147 13.61 0.10 8.40
N PRO A 148 12.97 0.52 7.29
CA PRO A 148 13.66 1.09 6.13
C PRO A 148 14.41 2.40 6.40
N TRP A 149 14.24 3.03 7.57
CA TRP A 149 15.01 4.21 7.98
C TRP A 149 16.11 3.89 9.01
N ASN A 150 16.26 2.62 9.40
CA ASN A 150 17.28 2.17 10.36
C ASN A 150 18.58 1.73 9.63
N GLY A 151 19.52 2.66 9.49
CA GLY A 151 20.81 2.41 8.84
C GLY A 151 21.64 1.28 9.49
N MET A 152 21.52 1.07 10.80
CA MET A 152 22.20 -0.04 11.49
C MET A 152 21.64 -1.39 11.02
N TRP A 153 20.32 -1.58 11.12
CA TRP A 153 19.64 -2.80 10.65
C TRP A 153 19.93 -3.07 9.17
N LEU A 154 19.79 -2.04 8.32
CA LEU A 154 20.08 -2.17 6.88
C LEU A 154 21.50 -2.65 6.65
N SER A 155 22.51 -2.03 7.27
CA SER A 155 23.92 -2.43 7.13
C SER A 155 24.21 -3.84 7.65
N THR A 156 23.57 -4.27 8.75
CA THR A 156 23.87 -5.57 9.36
C THR A 156 23.10 -6.74 8.76
N SER A 157 21.97 -6.49 8.10
CA SER A 157 21.00 -7.55 7.76
C SER A 157 20.58 -7.57 6.30
N LEU A 158 20.60 -6.45 5.59
CA LEU A 158 20.14 -6.37 4.19
C LEU A 158 21.26 -6.00 3.21
N LEU A 159 22.17 -5.13 3.64
CA LEU A 159 23.23 -4.55 2.82
C LEU A 159 24.60 -5.19 3.06
N SER A 160 24.68 -6.30 3.80
CA SER A 160 25.89 -7.14 3.81
C SER A 160 26.16 -7.70 2.41
N ALA A 161 27.40 -8.10 2.12
CA ALA A 161 27.76 -8.68 0.82
C ALA A 161 26.82 -9.85 0.43
N ASP A 162 26.62 -10.80 1.35
CA ASP A 162 25.70 -11.92 1.18
C ASP A 162 24.24 -11.47 0.96
N GLY A 163 23.77 -10.46 1.72
CA GLY A 163 22.39 -9.95 1.62
C GLY A 163 22.12 -9.26 0.28
N VAL A 164 23.07 -8.44 -0.18
CA VAL A 164 23.01 -7.76 -1.48
C VAL A 164 23.01 -8.78 -2.63
N GLN A 165 23.90 -9.78 -2.57
CA GLN A 165 23.94 -10.86 -3.55
C GLN A 165 22.64 -11.68 -3.57
N GLN A 166 22.08 -12.02 -2.40
CA GLN A 166 20.80 -12.73 -2.31
C GLN A 166 19.64 -11.95 -2.94
N ILE A 167 19.62 -10.62 -2.79
CA ILE A 167 18.63 -9.76 -3.46
C ILE A 167 18.87 -9.78 -4.97
N ALA A 168 20.10 -9.57 -5.45
CA ALA A 168 20.45 -9.58 -6.86
C ALA A 168 20.07 -10.93 -7.53
N ASP A 169 20.42 -12.05 -6.89
CA ASP A 169 20.09 -13.40 -7.35
C ASP A 169 18.56 -13.64 -7.35
N SER A 170 17.84 -13.13 -6.34
CA SER A 170 16.37 -13.19 -6.29
C SER A 170 15.75 -12.43 -7.45
N GLN A 171 16.22 -11.21 -7.75
CA GLN A 171 15.75 -10.43 -8.90
C GLN A 171 16.05 -11.14 -10.23
N ALA A 172 17.24 -11.71 -10.39
CA ALA A 172 17.61 -12.46 -11.59
C ALA A 172 16.80 -13.78 -11.73
N ARG A 173 16.48 -14.47 -10.63
CA ARG A 173 15.55 -15.62 -10.63
C ARG A 173 14.15 -15.20 -11.05
N ARG A 174 13.64 -14.06 -10.56
CA ARG A 174 12.35 -13.51 -10.97
C ARG A 174 12.33 -13.24 -12.47
N ALA A 175 13.35 -12.59 -13.03
CA ALA A 175 13.41 -12.33 -14.48
C ALA A 175 13.32 -13.63 -15.30
N ARG A 176 14.13 -14.65 -14.98
CA ARG A 176 14.10 -15.95 -15.66
C ARG A 176 12.75 -16.67 -15.55
N ARG A 177 12.03 -16.56 -14.43
CA ARG A 177 10.68 -17.13 -14.24
C ARG A 177 9.63 -16.56 -15.24
N PHE A 178 9.91 -15.44 -15.90
CA PHE A 178 9.01 -14.83 -16.88
C PHE A 178 9.55 -14.87 -18.33
N ASP A 179 10.63 -15.60 -18.61
CA ASP A 179 11.06 -15.87 -19.98
C ASP A 179 10.38 -17.13 -20.54
N ASN A 180 9.44 -16.92 -21.45
CA ASN A 180 8.74 -17.99 -22.18
C ASN A 180 9.66 -18.84 -23.09
N GLY A 181 10.91 -18.44 -23.30
CA GLY A 181 11.93 -19.21 -24.01
C GLY A 181 12.74 -20.15 -23.12
N GLU A 182 12.69 -20.00 -21.80
CA GLU A 182 13.46 -20.83 -20.86
C GLU A 182 12.79 -22.21 -20.64
N PRO A 183 13.52 -23.33 -20.79
CA PRO A 183 12.96 -24.67 -20.59
C PRO A 183 12.41 -24.89 -19.18
N GLY A 184 11.17 -25.40 -19.10
CA GLY A 184 10.51 -25.71 -17.83
C GLY A 184 9.81 -24.53 -17.15
N VAL A 185 9.93 -23.31 -17.72
CA VAL A 185 9.18 -22.14 -17.24
C VAL A 185 7.73 -22.18 -17.74
N ALA A 186 6.78 -21.86 -16.86
CA ALA A 186 5.37 -21.77 -17.20
C ALA A 186 5.10 -20.53 -18.07
N LYS A 187 4.44 -20.72 -19.23
CA LYS A 187 4.20 -19.64 -20.19
C LYS A 187 3.30 -18.55 -19.63
N THR A 188 3.68 -17.30 -19.88
CA THR A 188 2.93 -16.11 -19.49
C THR A 188 2.51 -15.24 -20.68
N TYR A 189 1.43 -14.49 -20.47
CA TYR A 189 0.68 -13.77 -21.48
C TYR A 189 0.42 -12.32 -21.04
N GLY A 190 0.45 -11.39 -21.99
CA GLY A 190 0.09 -10.00 -21.75
C GLY A 190 -1.42 -9.77 -21.63
N GLU A 191 -1.81 -8.51 -21.45
CA GLU A 191 -3.20 -8.05 -21.35
C GLU A 191 -4.04 -8.34 -22.61
N ASN A 192 -3.35 -8.49 -23.75
CA ASN A 192 -3.92 -8.83 -25.05
C ASN A 192 -4.03 -10.34 -25.32
N PHE A 193 -3.75 -11.19 -24.32
CA PHE A 193 -3.72 -12.66 -24.41
C PHE A 193 -2.66 -13.26 -25.35
N HIS A 194 -1.72 -12.48 -25.87
CA HIS A 194 -0.56 -13.00 -26.57
C HIS A 194 0.54 -13.40 -25.58
N ALA A 195 1.24 -14.50 -25.87
CA ALA A 195 2.37 -14.94 -25.08
C ALA A 195 3.51 -13.90 -25.15
N HIS A 196 4.10 -13.59 -23.99
CA HIS A 196 5.28 -12.73 -23.93
C HIS A 196 6.45 -13.32 -24.73
N THR A 197 7.29 -12.43 -25.27
CA THR A 197 8.46 -12.81 -26.07
C THR A 197 9.73 -12.73 -25.24
N SER A 198 10.75 -13.54 -25.55
CA SER A 198 12.06 -13.40 -24.91
C SER A 198 12.73 -12.05 -25.18
N SER A 199 12.27 -11.25 -26.15
CA SER A 199 12.70 -9.84 -26.28
C SER A 199 12.08 -8.91 -25.23
N TRP A 200 10.84 -9.17 -24.80
CA TRP A 200 10.16 -8.39 -23.76
C TRP A 200 10.86 -8.54 -22.40
N ILE A 201 11.10 -9.78 -21.96
CA ILE A 201 11.75 -10.03 -20.67
C ILE A 201 13.22 -9.57 -20.64
N ARG A 202 13.97 -9.74 -21.74
CA ARG A 202 15.37 -9.22 -21.82
C ARG A 202 15.43 -7.69 -21.82
N ALA A 203 14.42 -7.00 -22.34
CA ALA A 203 14.33 -5.55 -22.23
C ALA A 203 14.07 -5.11 -20.77
N ILE A 204 13.22 -5.84 -20.04
CA ILE A 204 12.99 -5.63 -18.61
C ILE A 204 14.29 -5.89 -17.82
N GLU A 205 14.95 -7.03 -18.04
CA GLU A 205 16.19 -7.41 -17.35
C GLU A 205 17.31 -6.39 -17.57
N ALA A 206 17.50 -5.93 -18.81
CA ALA A 206 18.45 -4.85 -19.13
C ALA A 206 18.10 -3.53 -18.41
N ASN A 207 16.81 -3.23 -18.20
CA ASN A 207 16.36 -2.04 -17.47
C ASN A 207 16.44 -2.18 -15.94
N MET A 208 16.52 -3.39 -15.38
CA MET A 208 16.59 -3.61 -13.92
C MET A 208 17.86 -3.04 -13.27
N GLY A 209 18.93 -2.79 -14.03
CA GLY A 209 20.12 -2.09 -13.52
C GLY A 209 20.81 -2.79 -12.34
N LEU A 210 20.74 -4.13 -12.27
CA LEU A 210 21.13 -4.94 -11.10
C LEU A 210 22.60 -4.82 -10.69
N ALA A 211 23.48 -4.26 -11.52
CA ALA A 211 24.86 -3.94 -11.14
C ALA A 211 24.98 -2.95 -9.95
N GLN A 212 23.89 -2.24 -9.60
CA GLN A 212 23.80 -1.47 -8.34
C GLN A 212 23.75 -2.34 -7.08
N LEU A 213 23.50 -3.64 -7.24
CA LEU A 213 23.45 -4.68 -6.22
C LEU A 213 24.62 -5.66 -6.38
N ASP A 214 25.75 -5.18 -6.90
CA ASP A 214 27.00 -5.91 -6.88
C ASP A 214 27.74 -5.57 -5.57
N ALA A 215 28.13 -6.62 -4.82
CA ALA A 215 28.82 -6.50 -3.55
C ALA A 215 30.21 -5.84 -3.69
N ASP A 216 30.88 -6.01 -4.84
CA ASP A 216 32.20 -5.43 -5.12
C ASP A 216 32.10 -3.95 -5.56
N GLN A 217 30.92 -3.48 -6.00
CA GLN A 217 30.68 -2.13 -6.55
C GLN A 217 30.05 -1.14 -5.55
N ALA A 218 30.51 -1.14 -4.29
CA ALA A 218 30.05 -0.24 -3.22
C ALA A 218 28.53 -0.27 -2.90
N GLY A 219 27.74 -1.13 -3.55
CA GLY A 219 26.28 -1.19 -3.45
C GLY A 219 25.74 -1.63 -2.09
N GLY A 220 26.57 -2.35 -1.31
CA GLY A 220 26.27 -2.75 0.07
C GLY A 220 26.51 -1.69 1.14
N GLN A 221 26.96 -0.47 0.80
CA GLN A 221 27.07 0.58 1.81
C GLN A 221 25.75 1.32 1.98
N TYR A 222 25.31 1.46 3.24
CA TYR A 222 24.15 2.26 3.60
C TYR A 222 24.36 3.73 3.23
N ASP A 223 23.46 4.29 2.41
CA ASP A 223 23.44 5.71 2.07
C ASP A 223 22.16 6.36 2.65
N PRO A 224 22.27 7.30 3.61
CA PRO A 224 21.11 7.96 4.21
C PRO A 224 20.22 8.71 3.19
N ARG A 225 20.73 9.02 1.99
CA ARG A 225 19.98 9.70 0.91
C ARG A 225 19.06 8.75 0.12
N ARG A 226 19.21 7.43 0.29
CA ARG A 226 18.35 6.40 -0.33
C ARG A 226 17.05 6.15 0.44
N ARG A 227 16.89 6.73 1.63
CA ARG A 227 15.62 6.71 2.38
C ARG A 227 14.57 7.54 1.66
N GLY A 228 13.35 7.01 1.62
CA GLY A 228 12.19 7.66 1.03
C GLY A 228 10.92 7.38 1.82
N ILE A 229 9.81 7.91 1.31
CA ILE A 229 8.45 7.65 1.80
C ILE A 229 7.49 7.60 0.61
N THR A 230 6.45 6.76 0.69
CA THR A 230 5.38 6.75 -0.31
C THR A 230 4.50 7.99 -0.18
N VAL A 231 4.29 8.70 -1.29
CA VAL A 231 3.40 9.89 -1.41
C VAL A 231 2.05 9.58 -2.07
N ASP A 232 1.92 8.38 -2.60
CA ASP A 232 0.70 7.83 -3.19
C ASP A 232 0.65 6.32 -2.89
N ASN A 233 -0.43 5.64 -3.28
CA ASN A 233 -0.48 4.18 -3.24
C ASN A 233 0.44 3.61 -4.33
N ALA A 234 1.35 2.72 -3.95
CA ALA A 234 2.35 2.17 -4.84
C ALA A 234 2.12 0.68 -5.05
N LEU A 235 1.72 0.26 -6.26
CA LEU A 235 1.73 -1.16 -6.62
C LEU A 235 3.18 -1.65 -6.61
N VAL A 236 3.43 -2.70 -5.85
CA VAL A 236 4.71 -3.41 -5.77
C VAL A 236 4.69 -4.58 -6.74
N ARG A 237 5.66 -4.60 -7.63
CA ARG A 237 5.81 -5.52 -8.75
C ARG A 237 7.00 -6.45 -8.54
N GLN A 238 6.90 -7.66 -9.08
CA GLN A 238 8.01 -8.61 -9.13
C GLN A 238 9.13 -8.15 -10.07
N LEU A 239 8.79 -7.41 -11.13
CA LEU A 239 9.70 -6.83 -12.13
C LEU A 239 9.30 -5.38 -12.46
N PRO A 240 10.21 -4.52 -12.95
CA PRO A 240 9.93 -3.12 -13.26
C PRO A 240 9.16 -2.93 -14.58
N THR A 241 7.90 -3.39 -14.62
CA THR A 241 6.97 -3.15 -15.72
C THR A 241 5.52 -2.97 -15.25
N GLN A 242 4.76 -2.20 -16.01
CA GLN A 242 3.30 -2.07 -15.87
C GLN A 242 2.56 -3.20 -16.60
N ASP A 243 3.23 -3.88 -17.55
CA ASP A 243 2.64 -5.00 -18.28
C ASP A 243 2.32 -6.14 -17.30
N PRO A 244 1.16 -6.80 -17.42
CA PRO A 244 0.86 -7.99 -16.64
C PRO A 244 1.57 -9.22 -17.23
N ALA A 245 1.82 -10.22 -16.39
CA ALA A 245 2.17 -11.56 -16.84
C ALA A 245 1.14 -12.56 -16.28
N PHE A 246 0.08 -12.80 -17.03
CA PHE A 246 -0.92 -13.81 -16.69
C PHE A 246 -0.43 -15.20 -17.09
N TYR A 247 -0.77 -16.24 -16.32
CA TYR A 247 -0.71 -17.60 -16.84
C TYR A 247 -1.86 -17.89 -17.82
N ASP A 248 -1.88 -19.11 -18.37
CA ASP A 248 -2.82 -19.56 -19.40
C ASP A 248 -4.29 -19.35 -19.00
N PHE A 249 -4.92 -18.35 -19.61
CA PHE A 249 -6.29 -17.90 -19.36
C PHE A 249 -7.38 -18.93 -19.75
N HIS A 250 -7.01 -20.06 -20.37
CA HIS A 250 -7.91 -21.21 -20.53
C HIS A 250 -8.04 -22.04 -19.24
N GLN A 251 -7.08 -21.92 -18.32
CA GLN A 251 -7.13 -22.59 -17.02
C GLN A 251 -7.97 -21.78 -16.03
N ALA A 252 -8.79 -22.48 -15.25
CA ALA A 252 -9.70 -21.82 -14.33
C ALA A 252 -8.90 -21.23 -13.17
N GLY A 253 -9.10 -19.94 -12.85
CA GLY A 253 -8.32 -19.24 -11.84
C GLY A 253 -7.02 -18.61 -12.37
N GLU A 254 -6.76 -18.68 -13.68
CA GLU A 254 -5.68 -17.97 -14.36
C GLU A 254 -6.24 -16.89 -15.30
N GLY A 255 -5.35 -16.11 -15.94
CA GLY A 255 -5.75 -14.91 -16.68
C GLY A 255 -6.14 -13.75 -15.75
N TYR A 256 -6.70 -12.67 -16.31
CA TYR A 256 -7.21 -11.56 -15.49
C TYR A 256 -8.21 -12.05 -14.42
N PRO A 257 -8.06 -11.64 -13.13
CA PRO A 257 -7.18 -10.59 -12.60
C PRO A 257 -5.82 -11.07 -12.03
N PHE A 258 -5.41 -12.32 -12.25
CA PHE A 258 -4.24 -12.97 -11.65
C PHE A 258 -2.91 -12.62 -12.33
N ASP A 259 -2.53 -11.34 -12.27
CA ASP A 259 -1.23 -10.90 -12.75
C ASP A 259 -0.12 -11.43 -11.82
N ALA A 260 0.68 -12.39 -12.31
CA ALA A 260 1.74 -13.01 -11.51
C ALA A 260 2.93 -12.07 -11.24
N LEU A 261 2.99 -10.90 -11.88
CA LEU A 261 3.94 -9.84 -11.52
C LEU A 261 3.43 -8.94 -10.39
N GLN A 262 2.17 -9.03 -9.97
CA GLN A 262 1.58 -8.18 -8.94
C GLN A 262 1.77 -8.79 -7.54
N ASP A 263 2.58 -8.15 -6.69
CA ASP A 263 2.92 -8.67 -5.36
C ASP A 263 2.07 -8.04 -4.24
N SER A 264 2.05 -6.71 -4.13
CA SER A 264 1.24 -6.00 -3.10
C SER A 264 1.05 -4.53 -3.46
N ALA A 265 0.50 -3.74 -2.54
CA ALA A 265 0.54 -2.29 -2.58
C ALA A 265 1.09 -1.71 -1.27
N LEU A 266 1.96 -0.71 -1.37
CA LEU A 266 2.32 0.16 -0.25
C LEU A 266 1.32 1.32 -0.17
N ARG A 267 0.78 1.56 1.02
CA ARG A 267 -0.11 2.70 1.31
C ARG A 267 0.70 4.02 1.42
N PRO A 268 0.11 5.22 1.21
CA PRO A 268 0.83 6.48 1.42
C PRO A 268 1.32 6.64 2.87
N GLY A 269 2.47 7.29 3.06
CA GLY A 269 3.13 7.42 4.37
C GLY A 269 3.98 6.23 4.81
N THR A 270 4.10 5.19 3.97
CA THR A 270 4.98 4.03 4.22
C THR A 270 6.45 4.42 4.01
N PRO A 271 7.34 4.30 5.01
CA PRO A 271 8.76 4.56 4.85
C PRO A 271 9.41 3.48 3.98
N VAL A 272 10.39 3.85 3.15
CA VAL A 272 11.10 2.93 2.26
C VAL A 272 12.59 3.23 2.18
N TYR A 273 13.38 2.26 1.70
CA TYR A 273 14.79 2.41 1.34
C TYR A 273 15.00 1.92 -0.09
N THR A 274 15.62 2.74 -0.94
CA THR A 274 15.88 2.41 -2.35
C THR A 274 17.14 1.54 -2.47
N LEU A 275 16.96 0.27 -2.84
CA LEU A 275 18.03 -0.69 -3.07
C LEU A 275 18.66 -0.50 -4.46
N ALA A 276 17.83 -0.35 -5.49
CA ALA A 276 18.26 -0.07 -6.85
C ALA A 276 17.22 0.81 -7.58
N ARG A 277 17.62 1.42 -8.69
CA ARG A 277 16.76 2.16 -9.62
C ARG A 277 16.89 1.55 -11.02
N SER A 278 15.82 1.51 -11.80
CA SER A 278 15.90 1.09 -13.21
C SER A 278 16.78 2.03 -14.04
N VAL A 279 17.30 1.57 -15.17
CA VAL A 279 18.20 2.35 -16.04
C VAL A 279 17.51 3.60 -16.60
N ASP A 280 16.22 3.49 -16.93
CA ASP A 280 15.37 4.62 -17.33
C ASP A 280 14.96 5.56 -16.18
N GLY A 281 15.23 5.17 -14.92
CA GLY A 281 14.87 5.91 -13.72
C GLY A 281 13.38 5.86 -13.31
N ALA A 282 12.53 5.17 -14.06
CA ALA A 282 11.08 5.10 -13.86
C ALA A 282 10.66 4.20 -12.68
N TRP A 283 11.52 3.27 -12.25
CA TRP A 283 11.23 2.31 -11.20
C TRP A 283 12.29 2.32 -10.08
N LEU A 284 11.84 1.98 -8.87
CA LEU A 284 12.68 1.79 -7.69
C LEU A 284 12.47 0.39 -7.14
N LEU A 285 13.54 -0.37 -6.97
CA LEU A 285 13.52 -1.57 -6.11
C LEU A 285 13.63 -1.07 -4.67
N VAL A 286 12.57 -1.24 -3.89
CA VAL A 286 12.49 -0.72 -2.52
C VAL A 286 12.42 -1.84 -1.49
N TYR A 287 13.12 -1.62 -0.37
CA TYR A 287 12.82 -2.29 0.89
C TYR A 287 11.77 -1.47 1.65
N SER A 288 10.71 -2.15 2.09
CA SER A 288 9.61 -1.60 2.88
C SER A 288 9.45 -2.40 4.19
N PRO A 289 8.58 -1.97 5.13
CA PRO A 289 8.28 -2.76 6.33
C PRO A 289 7.67 -4.15 6.01
N ASP A 290 7.10 -4.31 4.81
CA ASP A 290 6.39 -5.49 4.36
C ASP A 290 7.25 -6.47 3.55
N LEU A 291 7.87 -5.96 2.47
CA LEU A 291 8.49 -6.76 1.41
C LEU A 291 9.52 -5.97 0.58
N ILE A 292 10.19 -6.66 -0.33
CA ILE A 292 11.11 -6.10 -1.33
C ILE A 292 10.53 -6.29 -2.74
N GLY A 293 10.41 -5.19 -3.49
CA GLY A 293 9.93 -5.24 -4.88
C GLY A 293 9.97 -3.89 -5.58
N TRP A 294 9.57 -3.88 -6.85
CA TRP A 294 9.65 -2.73 -7.73
C TRP A 294 8.40 -1.84 -7.61
N VAL A 295 8.60 -0.53 -7.45
CA VAL A 295 7.52 0.47 -7.45
C VAL A 295 7.80 1.59 -8.45
N ASP A 296 6.74 2.21 -8.97
CA ASP A 296 6.84 3.40 -9.82
C ASP A 296 7.49 4.54 -9.03
N ALA A 297 8.57 5.12 -9.55
CA ALA A 297 9.36 6.15 -8.88
C ALA A 297 8.55 7.43 -8.56
N ARG A 298 7.41 7.65 -9.21
CA ARG A 298 6.47 8.76 -8.96
C ARG A 298 5.59 8.53 -7.73
N THR A 299 5.59 7.34 -7.15
CA THR A 299 4.88 7.03 -5.90
C THR A 299 5.75 7.23 -4.65
N VAL A 300 7.07 7.38 -4.80
CA VAL A 300 8.04 7.56 -3.69
C VAL A 300 8.73 8.92 -3.77
N ALA A 301 8.88 9.59 -2.63
CA ALA A 301 9.68 10.81 -2.50
C ALA A 301 10.89 10.55 -1.59
N THR A 302 12.01 11.25 -1.85
CA THR A 302 13.19 11.23 -0.98
C THR A 302 12.93 12.05 0.28
N VAL A 303 13.55 11.64 1.38
CA VAL A 303 13.42 12.31 2.69
C VAL A 303 14.80 12.70 3.21
N ASP A 304 14.88 13.83 3.93
CA ASP A 304 16.07 14.24 4.67
C ASP A 304 15.94 13.94 6.18
N GLU A 305 16.99 14.21 6.95
CA GLU A 305 16.98 13.98 8.40
C GLU A 305 15.97 14.86 9.14
N HIS A 306 15.63 16.05 8.62
CA HIS A 306 14.65 16.93 9.25
C HIS A 306 13.24 16.37 9.10
N PHE A 307 12.88 15.96 7.88
CA PHE A 307 11.63 15.24 7.61
C PHE A 307 11.54 13.98 8.49
N ILE A 308 12.58 13.15 8.50
CA ILE A 308 12.59 11.89 9.27
C ILE A 308 12.44 12.18 10.77
N ALA A 309 13.16 13.17 11.31
CA ALA A 309 13.05 13.54 12.71
C ALA A 309 11.62 13.98 13.05
N THR A 310 11.04 14.93 12.32
CA THR A 310 9.69 15.45 12.56
C THR A 310 8.60 14.38 12.41
N TRP A 311 8.72 13.53 11.39
CA TRP A 311 7.80 12.41 11.14
C TRP A 311 7.84 11.38 12.27
N ARG A 312 9.05 10.95 12.67
CA ARG A 312 9.24 9.93 13.72
C ARG A 312 8.89 10.43 15.11
N ASP A 313 9.28 11.66 15.45
CA ASP A 313 8.92 12.34 16.71
C ASP A 313 7.40 12.43 16.88
N THR A 314 6.68 12.77 15.81
CA THR A 314 5.21 12.80 15.85
C THR A 314 4.60 11.39 15.89
N ALA A 315 5.12 10.44 15.11
CA ALA A 315 4.70 9.03 15.18
C ALA A 315 4.93 8.38 16.56
N GLN A 316 6.00 8.78 17.28
CA GLN A 316 6.26 8.31 18.63
C GLN A 316 5.27 8.87 19.65
N ARG A 317 4.79 10.12 19.46
CA ARG A 317 3.71 10.70 20.29
C ARG A 317 2.34 10.13 19.96
N SER A 318 2.00 10.02 18.68
CA SER A 318 0.70 9.52 18.23
C SER A 318 0.74 9.06 16.76
N LEU A 319 0.34 7.81 16.53
CA LEU A 319 -0.02 7.29 15.22
C LEU A 319 -1.54 7.21 15.12
N GLY A 320 -2.07 7.48 13.94
CA GLY A 320 -3.46 7.25 13.58
C GLY A 320 -3.57 6.21 12.48
N ALA A 321 -4.62 5.40 12.54
CA ALA A 321 -4.97 4.45 11.49
C ALA A 321 -6.26 4.87 10.78
N ILE A 322 -6.26 4.72 9.46
CA ILE A 322 -7.46 4.88 8.64
C ILE A 322 -8.35 3.63 8.77
N VAL A 323 -9.59 3.84 9.23
CA VAL A 323 -10.60 2.78 9.43
C VAL A 323 -11.78 2.86 8.47
N ARG A 324 -11.86 3.95 7.69
CA ARG A 324 -12.86 4.15 6.63
C ARG A 324 -12.26 3.83 5.26
N ALA A 325 -13.08 3.34 4.32
CA ALA A 325 -12.64 3.07 2.96
C ALA A 325 -12.23 4.35 2.20
N ASP A 326 -11.13 4.24 1.44
CA ASP A 326 -10.68 5.16 0.38
C ASP A 326 -10.72 6.66 0.74
N VAL A 327 -10.13 7.01 1.87
CA VAL A 327 -10.18 8.36 2.46
C VAL A 327 -9.32 9.34 1.67
N VAL A 328 -9.93 10.40 1.13
CA VAL A 328 -9.19 11.44 0.40
C VAL A 328 -8.18 12.14 1.31
N LEU A 329 -6.92 12.17 0.89
CA LEU A 329 -5.87 13.03 1.45
C LEU A 329 -5.68 14.24 0.52
N ALA A 330 -5.99 15.42 1.04
CA ALA A 330 -5.90 16.69 0.34
C ALA A 330 -5.38 17.77 1.29
N ASP A 331 -4.72 18.79 0.73
CA ASP A 331 -4.26 19.98 1.45
C ASP A 331 -4.68 21.26 0.72
N THR A 332 -4.61 22.41 1.40
CA THR A 332 -4.81 23.72 0.77
C THR A 332 -3.47 24.47 0.79
N PRO A 333 -2.72 24.51 -0.32
CA PRO A 333 -1.44 25.20 -0.38
C PRO A 333 -1.54 26.70 -0.05
N PRO A 334 -0.45 27.31 0.48
CA PRO A 334 -0.40 28.76 0.69
C PRO A 334 -0.75 29.54 -0.59
N GLY A 335 -1.68 30.49 -0.49
CA GLY A 335 -2.16 31.29 -1.61
C GLY A 335 -3.30 30.67 -2.42
N THR A 336 -3.76 29.45 -2.08
CA THR A 336 -5.00 28.87 -2.65
C THR A 336 -6.14 28.89 -1.63
N THR A 337 -7.38 28.77 -2.11
CA THR A 337 -8.60 28.68 -1.29
C THR A 337 -9.34 27.34 -1.43
N ALA A 338 -8.97 26.55 -2.44
CA ALA A 338 -9.55 25.23 -2.70
C ALA A 338 -8.54 24.13 -2.34
N PRO A 339 -8.99 23.02 -1.71
CA PRO A 339 -8.12 21.89 -1.43
C PRO A 339 -7.71 21.18 -2.73
N ILE A 340 -6.46 20.74 -2.78
CA ILE A 340 -5.88 19.95 -3.86
C ILE A 340 -5.81 18.49 -3.41
N TYR A 341 -6.50 17.61 -4.14
CA TYR A 341 -6.38 16.16 -4.00
C TYR A 341 -4.92 15.73 -4.23
N ARG A 342 -4.38 14.88 -3.35
CA ARG A 342 -3.04 14.31 -3.48
C ARG A 342 -3.06 12.81 -3.70
N THR A 343 -3.81 12.09 -2.87
CA THR A 343 -3.97 10.63 -2.94
C THR A 343 -5.22 10.24 -2.13
N PHE A 344 -5.54 8.94 -2.09
CA PHE A 344 -6.48 8.36 -1.15
C PHE A 344 -5.76 7.39 -0.19
N ALA A 345 -6.26 7.23 1.02
CA ALA A 345 -5.75 6.31 2.00
C ALA A 345 -6.73 5.14 2.19
N PRO A 346 -6.36 3.91 1.77
CA PRO A 346 -7.17 2.73 2.06
C PRO A 346 -7.10 2.36 3.55
N ILE A 347 -7.99 1.45 3.97
CA ILE A 347 -8.04 0.96 5.36
C ILE A 347 -6.70 0.32 5.75
N GLY A 348 -6.27 0.58 6.98
CA GLY A 348 -4.95 0.18 7.48
C GLY A 348 -3.80 1.08 7.01
N THR A 349 -4.07 2.23 6.38
CA THR A 349 -3.07 3.30 6.23
C THR A 349 -2.73 3.85 7.62
N VAL A 350 -1.43 3.96 7.93
CA VAL A 350 -0.92 4.43 9.21
C VAL A 350 -0.11 5.69 9.02
N LEU A 351 -0.51 6.75 9.70
CA LEU A 351 0.07 8.09 9.57
C LEU A 351 0.39 8.67 10.96
N PRO A 352 1.44 9.49 11.13
CA PRO A 352 1.56 10.34 12.32
C PRO A 352 0.32 11.23 12.43
N MET A 353 -0.16 11.42 13.64
CA MET A 353 -1.31 12.30 13.89
C MET A 353 -1.06 13.24 15.06
N MET A 354 -1.88 14.27 15.12
CA MET A 354 -2.00 15.16 16.28
C MET A 354 -3.46 15.49 16.52
N LEU A 355 -3.79 15.94 17.72
CA LEU A 355 -5.08 16.55 18.00
C LEU A 355 -4.94 18.08 17.87
N ARG A 356 -5.87 18.72 17.16
CA ARG A 356 -6.06 20.17 17.15
C ARG A 356 -7.50 20.46 17.54
N ASP A 357 -7.71 21.18 18.64
CA ASP A 357 -9.04 21.51 19.18
C ASP A 357 -9.97 20.28 19.33
N GLY A 358 -9.37 19.14 19.73
CA GLY A 358 -10.06 17.85 19.88
C GLY A 358 -10.25 17.05 18.58
N GLN A 359 -9.99 17.64 17.41
CA GLN A 359 -10.11 16.95 16.12
C GLN A 359 -8.83 16.19 15.72
N PRO A 360 -8.94 14.98 15.14
CA PRO A 360 -7.82 14.27 14.54
C PRO A 360 -7.26 15.03 13.33
N VAL A 361 -5.93 15.21 13.30
CA VAL A 361 -5.20 15.77 12.17
C VAL A 361 -4.09 14.81 11.76
N ALA A 362 -4.20 14.22 10.57
CA ALA A 362 -3.18 13.36 10.00
C ALA A 362 -2.06 14.17 9.34
N MET A 363 -0.82 13.73 9.49
CA MET A 363 0.32 14.14 8.66
C MET A 363 0.46 13.18 7.49
N PHE A 364 0.62 13.70 6.27
CA PHE A 364 0.85 12.88 5.09
C PHE A 364 1.90 13.55 4.18
N PRO A 365 2.69 12.76 3.42
CA PRO A 365 3.77 13.29 2.62
C PRO A 365 3.28 13.68 1.22
N VAL A 366 3.78 14.79 0.68
CA VAL A 366 3.56 15.22 -0.69
C VAL A 366 4.91 15.44 -1.37
N ALA A 367 5.08 14.97 -2.59
CA ALA A 367 6.29 15.20 -3.37
C ALA A 367 6.29 16.59 -4.01
N ASP A 368 7.41 17.30 -3.94
CA ASP A 368 7.64 18.47 -4.79
C ASP A 368 8.13 18.08 -6.20
N ILE A 369 8.42 19.10 -7.02
CA ILE A 369 8.93 18.93 -8.39
C ILE A 369 10.33 18.26 -8.46
N ARG A 370 11.07 18.22 -7.35
CA ARG A 370 12.37 17.53 -7.23
C ARG A 370 12.22 16.12 -6.62
N ARG A 371 10.98 15.68 -6.37
CA ARG A 371 10.65 14.43 -5.68
C ARG A 371 11.16 14.37 -4.24
N GLN A 372 11.32 15.51 -3.57
CA GLN A 372 11.55 15.58 -2.13
C GLN A 372 10.20 15.63 -1.40
N ALA A 373 10.12 14.95 -0.25
CA ALA A 373 8.90 14.86 0.53
C ALA A 373 8.72 16.09 1.44
N HIS A 374 7.52 16.67 1.41
CA HIS A 374 7.08 17.72 2.33
C HIS A 374 5.94 17.18 3.20
N ILE A 375 5.85 17.63 4.45
CA ILE A 375 4.80 17.20 5.38
C ILE A 375 3.60 18.14 5.22
N HIS A 376 2.46 17.59 4.79
CA HIS A 376 1.18 18.28 4.76
C HIS A 376 0.26 17.70 5.85
N THR A 377 -0.77 18.45 6.23
CA THR A 377 -1.73 18.02 7.26
C THR A 377 -3.16 18.19 6.81
N THR A 378 -4.01 17.20 7.11
CA THR A 378 -5.46 17.29 6.90
C THR A 378 -6.22 16.87 8.17
N ALA A 379 -7.31 17.56 8.45
CA ALA A 379 -8.22 17.20 9.54
C ALA A 379 -9.18 16.11 9.04
N LEU A 380 -9.38 15.07 9.86
CA LEU A 380 -10.22 13.91 9.53
C LEU A 380 -11.15 13.61 10.70
N ASP A 381 -12.36 13.14 10.41
CA ASP A 381 -13.31 12.74 11.45
C ASP A 381 -12.74 11.60 12.32
N ALA A 382 -13.14 11.55 13.60
CA ALA A 382 -12.78 10.45 14.50
C ALA A 382 -13.36 9.08 14.09
N SER A 383 -14.34 9.06 13.18
CA SER A 383 -14.85 7.85 12.50
C SER A 383 -13.99 7.41 11.31
N THR A 384 -12.98 8.20 10.96
CA THR A 384 -12.13 8.02 9.77
C THR A 384 -10.69 7.74 10.18
N LEU A 385 -10.14 8.52 11.12
CA LEU A 385 -8.80 8.36 11.70
C LEU A 385 -8.89 8.07 13.20
N VAL A 386 -8.48 6.88 13.63
CA VAL A 386 -8.48 6.47 15.05
C VAL A 386 -7.05 6.43 15.61
N PRO A 387 -6.82 6.83 16.88
CA PRO A 387 -5.49 6.73 17.50
C PRO A 387 -5.07 5.27 17.69
N MET A 388 -3.79 5.00 17.46
CA MET A 388 -3.20 3.66 17.58
C MET A 388 -2.48 3.45 18.92
N PRO A 389 -2.55 2.23 19.51
CA PRO A 389 -3.37 1.12 19.06
C PRO A 389 -4.83 1.36 19.49
N TRP A 390 -5.78 1.27 18.56
CA TRP A 390 -7.19 1.28 18.94
C TRP A 390 -7.46 0.01 19.75
N THR A 391 -8.24 0.07 20.84
CA THR A 391 -8.45 -1.11 21.69
C THR A 391 -9.11 -2.24 20.89
N ILE A 392 -8.52 -3.42 20.80
CA ILE A 392 -9.10 -4.50 19.99
C ILE A 392 -10.31 -5.13 20.69
N THR A 393 -11.52 -4.78 20.25
CA THR A 393 -12.80 -5.31 20.76
C THR A 393 -13.65 -5.84 19.60
N PRO A 394 -14.65 -6.70 19.86
CA PRO A 394 -15.61 -7.09 18.83
C PRO A 394 -16.28 -5.88 18.14
N ARG A 395 -16.67 -4.84 18.88
CA ARG A 395 -17.22 -3.60 18.31
C ARG A 395 -16.30 -2.93 17.31
N HIS A 396 -15.03 -2.72 17.67
CA HIS A 396 -14.10 -2.05 16.77
C HIS A 396 -13.74 -2.93 15.56
N MET A 397 -13.62 -4.25 15.73
CA MET A 397 -13.45 -5.19 14.61
C MET A 397 -14.64 -5.13 13.64
N ALA A 398 -15.88 -5.17 14.16
CA ALA A 398 -17.09 -5.04 13.37
C ALA A 398 -17.17 -3.70 12.61
N GLN A 399 -16.76 -2.60 13.25
CA GLN A 399 -16.72 -1.28 12.61
C GLN A 399 -15.77 -1.23 11.40
N VAL A 400 -14.60 -1.88 11.46
CA VAL A 400 -13.68 -1.97 10.32
C VAL A 400 -14.19 -2.95 9.25
N MET A 401 -14.71 -4.12 9.65
CA MET A 401 -15.30 -5.10 8.72
C MET A 401 -16.44 -4.51 7.88
N LYS A 402 -17.32 -3.69 8.48
CA LYS A 402 -18.42 -3.01 7.77
C LYS A 402 -17.97 -2.06 6.66
N GLN A 403 -16.71 -1.60 6.69
CA GLN A 403 -16.13 -0.75 5.64
C GLN A 403 -15.42 -1.56 4.54
N LEU A 404 -15.20 -2.86 4.77
CA LEU A 404 -14.48 -3.77 3.88
C LEU A 404 -15.39 -4.80 3.20
N ILE A 405 -16.43 -5.28 3.88
CA ILE A 405 -17.35 -6.30 3.39
C ILE A 405 -18.02 -5.86 2.07
N GLY A 406 -18.17 -6.79 1.13
CA GLY A 406 -18.65 -6.56 -0.23
C GLY A 406 -17.64 -5.89 -1.17
N ARG A 407 -16.46 -5.44 -0.71
CA ARG A 407 -15.41 -4.91 -1.63
C ARG A 407 -14.86 -6.02 -2.52
N PRO A 408 -14.51 -5.72 -3.79
CA PRO A 408 -13.90 -6.69 -4.70
C PRO A 408 -12.61 -7.34 -4.18
N TYR A 409 -12.31 -8.52 -4.72
CA TYR A 409 -11.03 -9.20 -4.57
C TYR A 409 -10.01 -8.61 -5.55
N GLY A 410 -8.86 -8.17 -5.04
CA GLY A 410 -7.73 -7.68 -5.83
C GLY A 410 -6.47 -8.51 -5.58
N TRP A 411 -6.17 -9.46 -6.48
CA TRP A 411 -4.94 -10.26 -6.45
C TRP A 411 -3.71 -9.35 -6.32
N GLY A 412 -2.86 -9.60 -5.33
CA GLY A 412 -1.63 -8.81 -5.15
C GLY A 412 -1.90 -7.32 -4.86
N ASN A 413 -3.09 -6.94 -4.38
CA ASN A 413 -3.60 -5.56 -4.35
C ASN A 413 -3.84 -4.87 -5.71
N THR A 414 -4.11 -5.64 -6.78
CA THR A 414 -4.57 -5.12 -8.07
C THR A 414 -5.74 -4.14 -7.89
N LEU A 415 -5.67 -2.97 -8.55
CA LEU A 415 -6.61 -1.84 -8.43
C LEU A 415 -6.78 -1.30 -6.99
N PHE A 416 -5.82 -1.56 -6.09
CA PHE A 416 -5.85 -1.20 -4.66
C PHE A 416 -7.00 -1.81 -3.85
N TYR A 417 -7.65 -2.84 -4.38
CA TYR A 417 -8.46 -3.75 -3.57
C TYR A 417 -7.56 -4.68 -2.74
N ASN A 418 -8.14 -5.49 -1.87
CA ASN A 418 -7.41 -6.47 -1.07
C ASN A 418 -7.54 -7.87 -1.67
N ASP A 419 -6.49 -8.69 -1.53
CA ASP A 419 -6.64 -10.14 -1.49
C ASP A 419 -6.86 -10.62 -0.04
N CYS A 420 -7.00 -11.93 0.14
CA CYS A 420 -7.24 -12.58 1.43
C CYS A 420 -6.28 -12.16 2.55
N SER A 421 -5.01 -11.96 2.23
CA SER A 421 -3.95 -11.64 3.19
C SER A 421 -3.73 -10.13 3.34
N ALA A 422 -4.00 -9.33 2.30
CA ALA A 422 -4.08 -7.88 2.45
C ALA A 422 -5.32 -7.44 3.25
N GLU A 423 -6.41 -8.21 3.19
CA GLU A 423 -7.65 -7.98 3.94
C GLU A 423 -7.42 -8.10 5.44
N THR A 424 -6.86 -9.22 5.90
CA THR A 424 -6.51 -9.42 7.31
C THR A 424 -5.54 -8.36 7.80
N ARG A 425 -4.53 -7.98 7.00
CA ARG A 425 -3.61 -6.87 7.32
C ARG A 425 -4.33 -5.54 7.52
N SER A 426 -5.24 -5.20 6.60
CA SER A 426 -6.05 -3.98 6.68
C SER A 426 -6.94 -3.96 7.92
N LEU A 427 -7.54 -5.10 8.25
CA LEU A 427 -8.38 -5.29 9.42
C LEU A 427 -7.61 -5.19 10.75
N PHE A 428 -6.42 -5.79 10.85
CA PHE A 428 -5.64 -5.82 12.10
C PHE A 428 -4.76 -4.58 12.35
N ALA A 429 -4.42 -3.81 11.30
CA ALA A 429 -3.53 -2.65 11.40
C ALA A 429 -3.99 -1.57 12.42
N PRO A 430 -5.27 -1.13 12.48
CA PRO A 430 -5.72 -0.12 13.45
C PRO A 430 -5.48 -0.49 14.92
N PHE A 431 -5.45 -1.79 15.20
CA PHE A 431 -5.24 -2.35 16.53
C PHE A 431 -3.76 -2.45 16.92
N GLY A 432 -2.83 -2.03 16.06
CA GLY A 432 -1.39 -2.17 16.27
C GLY A 432 -0.90 -3.61 16.20
N VAL A 433 -1.68 -4.54 15.64
CA VAL A 433 -1.30 -5.94 15.44
C VAL A 433 -0.72 -6.08 14.04
N TRP A 434 0.59 -6.31 13.97
CA TRP A 434 1.27 -6.52 12.68
C TRP A 434 0.98 -7.91 12.12
N LEU A 435 0.57 -7.96 10.85
CA LEU A 435 0.46 -9.18 10.07
C LEU A 435 1.38 -9.08 8.82
N PRO A 436 2.25 -10.08 8.56
CA PRO A 436 3.04 -10.16 7.33
C PRO A 436 2.22 -10.17 6.04
N ARG A 437 2.86 -9.82 4.92
CA ARG A 437 2.26 -9.75 3.59
C ARG A 437 1.56 -11.04 3.15
N HIS A 438 2.27 -12.17 3.19
CA HIS A 438 1.82 -13.44 2.61
C HIS A 438 1.04 -14.29 3.63
N SER A 439 0.08 -15.09 3.15
CA SER A 439 -0.84 -15.88 3.99
C SER A 439 -0.15 -16.88 4.91
N SER A 440 0.85 -17.60 4.40
CA SER A 440 1.69 -18.56 5.13
C SER A 440 2.36 -17.93 6.35
N ASP A 441 2.84 -16.69 6.17
CA ASP A 441 3.60 -15.95 7.15
C ASP A 441 2.74 -15.39 8.29
N GLN A 442 1.46 -15.11 8.02
CA GLN A 442 0.52 -14.60 9.03
C GLN A 442 0.24 -15.60 10.15
N LEU A 443 0.42 -16.90 9.91
CA LEU A 443 0.33 -17.92 10.96
C LEU A 443 1.33 -17.67 12.11
N ARG A 444 2.41 -16.91 11.88
CA ARG A 444 3.36 -16.53 12.94
C ARG A 444 2.79 -15.56 13.96
N ALA A 445 1.72 -14.82 13.66
CA ALA A 445 1.17 -13.82 14.58
C ALA A 445 0.59 -14.41 15.87
N GLY A 446 0.27 -15.70 15.88
CA GLY A 446 -0.30 -16.44 17.01
C GLY A 446 0.31 -17.82 17.19
N VAL A 447 -0.33 -18.65 18.01
CA VAL A 447 0.08 -20.05 18.20
C VAL A 447 -0.50 -20.92 17.09
N ARG A 448 0.39 -21.40 16.21
CA ARG A 448 0.07 -22.30 15.09
C ARG A 448 -0.26 -23.71 15.57
N THR A 449 -1.34 -24.27 15.06
CA THR A 449 -1.68 -25.70 15.09
C THR A 449 -1.79 -26.20 13.66
N ASP A 450 -0.94 -27.16 13.30
CA ASP A 450 -0.94 -27.83 12.00
C ASP A 450 -1.96 -28.98 12.01
N LEU A 451 -2.88 -28.99 11.04
CA LEU A 451 -3.94 -29.99 10.90
C LEU A 451 -3.94 -30.63 9.50
N ARG A 452 -2.80 -30.58 8.78
CA ARG A 452 -2.62 -31.21 7.47
C ARG A 452 -3.04 -32.69 7.45
N ALA A 453 -2.61 -33.45 8.46
CA ALA A 453 -2.89 -34.88 8.58
C ALA A 453 -4.29 -35.22 9.13
N ALA A 454 -5.08 -34.24 9.55
CA ALA A 454 -6.43 -34.45 10.06
C ALA A 454 -7.48 -34.48 8.93
N ASP A 455 -8.58 -35.20 9.15
CA ASP A 455 -9.77 -35.17 8.29
C ASP A 455 -10.61 -33.89 8.50
N ILE A 456 -11.61 -33.67 7.62
CA ILE A 456 -12.46 -32.48 7.66
C ILE A 456 -13.19 -32.35 9.01
N ASP A 457 -13.75 -33.45 9.51
CA ASP A 457 -14.44 -33.48 10.81
C ASP A 457 -13.53 -33.05 11.96
N THR A 458 -12.31 -33.57 12.02
CA THR A 458 -11.34 -33.25 13.07
C THR A 458 -10.80 -31.83 12.91
N ARG A 459 -10.65 -31.31 11.68
CA ARG A 459 -10.29 -29.91 11.42
C ARG A 459 -11.37 -28.95 11.92
N LEU A 460 -12.63 -29.17 11.54
CA LEU A 460 -13.76 -28.33 11.97
C LEU A 460 -13.98 -28.40 13.48
N ARG A 461 -13.92 -29.60 14.07
CA ARG A 461 -14.02 -29.81 15.53
C ARG A 461 -12.88 -29.09 16.28
N THR A 462 -11.64 -29.25 15.84
CA THR A 462 -10.48 -28.59 16.47
C THR A 462 -10.58 -27.06 16.39
N LEU A 463 -11.06 -26.53 15.26
CA LEU A 463 -11.33 -25.10 15.11
C LEU A 463 -12.45 -24.63 16.05
N ALA A 464 -13.55 -25.39 16.16
CA ALA A 464 -14.66 -25.05 17.04
C ALA A 464 -14.27 -25.09 18.54
N GLU A 465 -13.40 -26.03 18.94
CA GLU A 465 -12.94 -26.21 20.33
C GLU A 465 -11.80 -25.26 20.74
N ARG A 466 -10.85 -24.98 19.82
CA ARG A 466 -9.59 -24.26 20.12
C ARG A 466 -9.50 -22.88 19.47
N GLY A 467 -10.34 -22.60 18.48
CA GLY A 467 -10.42 -21.29 17.83
C GLY A 467 -10.99 -20.24 18.78
N ARG A 468 -10.46 -19.02 18.70
CA ARG A 468 -10.98 -17.85 19.40
C ARG A 468 -11.55 -16.90 18.36
N ALA A 469 -12.86 -16.65 18.43
CA ALA A 469 -13.56 -15.73 17.55
C ALA A 469 -12.83 -14.38 17.45
N LEU A 470 -12.72 -13.85 16.22
CA LEU A 470 -12.01 -12.62 15.86
C LEU A 470 -10.49 -12.62 16.10
N MET A 471 -9.93 -13.73 16.60
CA MET A 471 -8.51 -13.85 16.99
C MET A 471 -7.84 -15.12 16.46
N THR A 472 -8.50 -15.90 15.60
CA THR A 472 -7.93 -17.09 14.95
C THR A 472 -7.90 -16.92 13.44
N LEU A 473 -6.69 -16.92 12.88
CA LEU A 473 -6.49 -17.01 11.44
C LEU A 473 -6.48 -18.48 11.02
N ILE A 474 -7.12 -18.79 9.90
CA ILE A 474 -7.15 -20.13 9.30
C ILE A 474 -6.45 -20.05 7.94
N HIS A 475 -5.36 -20.77 7.78
CA HIS A 475 -4.60 -20.84 6.53
C HIS A 475 -4.86 -22.19 5.86
N ILE A 476 -5.20 -22.12 4.57
CA ILE A 476 -5.37 -23.27 3.68
C ILE A 476 -4.57 -23.02 2.41
N ASN A 477 -4.45 -24.01 1.52
CA ASN A 477 -3.61 -23.84 0.34
C ASN A 477 -4.10 -22.66 -0.52
N GLY A 478 -3.22 -21.67 -0.75
CA GLY A 478 -3.48 -20.43 -1.47
C GLY A 478 -4.45 -19.43 -0.82
N HIS A 479 -4.82 -19.57 0.46
CA HIS A 479 -5.85 -18.70 1.06
C HIS A 479 -5.79 -18.56 2.59
N ILE A 480 -6.21 -17.41 3.12
CA ILE A 480 -6.31 -17.14 4.56
C ILE A 480 -7.62 -16.41 4.91
N MET A 481 -8.16 -16.70 6.09
CA MET A 481 -9.44 -16.18 6.56
C MET A 481 -9.43 -16.00 8.09
N LEU A 482 -10.34 -15.17 8.60
CA LEU A 482 -10.54 -14.94 10.02
C LEU A 482 -11.75 -15.72 10.54
N TYR A 483 -11.57 -16.49 11.61
CA TYR A 483 -12.65 -17.19 12.31
C TYR A 483 -13.53 -16.21 13.11
N LEU A 484 -14.85 -16.28 12.91
CA LEU A 484 -15.83 -15.42 13.60
C LEU A 484 -16.48 -16.08 14.83
N GLY A 485 -16.31 -17.39 15.02
CA GLY A 485 -17.08 -18.18 15.98
C GLY A 485 -17.89 -19.27 15.27
N ASN A 486 -18.71 -20.00 16.03
CA ASN A 486 -19.62 -21.01 15.48
C ASN A 486 -21.05 -20.46 15.43
N ALA A 487 -21.84 -20.93 14.46
CA ALA A 487 -23.26 -20.62 14.35
C ALA A 487 -24.05 -21.87 13.93
N GLN A 488 -25.38 -21.82 14.07
CA GLN A 488 -26.26 -22.88 13.59
C GLN A 488 -26.53 -22.71 12.09
N HIS A 489 -26.34 -23.79 11.33
CA HIS A 489 -26.65 -23.87 9.91
C HIS A 489 -27.22 -25.28 9.64
N ASP A 490 -28.44 -25.35 9.12
CA ASP A 490 -29.19 -26.60 8.87
C ASP A 490 -29.23 -27.60 10.05
N GLY A 491 -29.20 -27.07 11.28
CA GLY A 491 -29.22 -27.85 12.53
C GLY A 491 -27.84 -28.31 13.02
N GLU A 492 -26.76 -28.03 12.29
CA GLU A 492 -25.38 -28.27 12.73
C GLU A 492 -24.69 -26.98 13.19
N SER A 493 -23.79 -27.09 14.17
CA SER A 493 -22.93 -25.99 14.62
C SER A 493 -21.69 -25.89 13.72
N VAL A 494 -21.68 -24.94 12.78
CA VAL A 494 -20.60 -24.75 11.79
C VAL A 494 -19.69 -23.57 12.14
N PRO A 495 -18.36 -23.66 11.87
CA PRO A 495 -17.45 -22.52 11.98
C PRO A 495 -17.74 -21.45 10.92
N MET A 496 -17.93 -20.21 11.35
CA MET A 496 -18.12 -19.03 10.49
C MET A 496 -16.79 -18.32 10.23
N THR A 497 -16.60 -17.79 9.03
CA THR A 497 -15.38 -17.07 8.64
C THR A 497 -15.66 -15.77 7.90
N TYR A 498 -14.77 -14.80 8.07
CA TYR A 498 -14.67 -13.58 7.27
C TYR A 498 -13.43 -13.66 6.39
N GLN A 499 -13.57 -13.38 5.10
CA GLN A 499 -12.51 -13.56 4.10
C GLN A 499 -12.74 -12.76 2.83
N ASN A 500 -11.66 -12.26 2.23
CA ASN A 500 -11.69 -11.77 0.85
C ASN A 500 -11.21 -12.88 -0.09
N VAL A 501 -12.14 -13.46 -0.86
CA VAL A 501 -11.92 -14.72 -1.60
C VAL A 501 -12.35 -14.58 -3.06
N TRP A 502 -11.51 -15.07 -3.98
CA TRP A 502 -11.85 -15.07 -5.40
C TRP A 502 -13.01 -16.01 -5.73
N GLY A 503 -12.93 -17.27 -5.30
CA GLY A 503 -13.96 -18.26 -5.62
C GLY A 503 -13.61 -19.66 -5.16
N LEU A 504 -14.61 -20.55 -5.26
CA LEU A 504 -14.48 -21.96 -4.95
C LEU A 504 -14.09 -22.75 -6.21
N SER A 505 -13.44 -23.91 -6.02
CA SER A 505 -13.07 -24.83 -7.09
C SER A 505 -13.52 -26.25 -6.76
N PRO A 506 -13.83 -27.10 -7.74
CA PRO A 506 -13.78 -28.55 -7.56
C PRO A 506 -12.35 -29.03 -7.26
N ALA A 507 -12.22 -30.31 -6.91
CA ALA A 507 -10.94 -30.93 -6.56
C ALA A 507 -9.96 -31.04 -7.73
N ASP A 508 -10.47 -31.23 -8.95
CA ASP A 508 -9.72 -31.30 -10.22
C ASP A 508 -9.31 -29.92 -10.77
N ASN A 509 -9.70 -28.84 -10.09
CA ASN A 509 -9.43 -27.45 -10.45
C ASN A 509 -10.07 -26.97 -11.78
N SER A 510 -10.95 -27.76 -12.40
CA SER A 510 -11.46 -27.56 -13.78
C SER A 510 -12.25 -26.27 -14.02
N ARG A 511 -12.88 -25.73 -12.98
CA ARG A 511 -13.69 -24.50 -13.01
C ARG A 511 -13.53 -23.64 -11.75
N ARG A 512 -14.12 -22.44 -11.76
CA ARG A 512 -14.26 -21.55 -10.59
C ARG A 512 -15.69 -21.04 -10.45
N ASN A 513 -16.22 -21.15 -9.24
CA ASN A 513 -17.42 -20.40 -8.84
C ASN A 513 -16.95 -19.10 -8.19
N VAL A 514 -16.99 -18.01 -8.94
CA VAL A 514 -16.46 -16.71 -8.49
C VAL A 514 -17.39 -16.12 -7.44
N ILE A 515 -16.80 -15.79 -6.30
CA ILE A 515 -17.36 -14.94 -5.23
C ILE A 515 -16.85 -13.51 -5.47
N GLY A 516 -15.53 -13.36 -5.59
CA GLY A 516 -14.87 -12.15 -6.08
C GLY A 516 -14.81 -10.99 -5.09
N GLY A 517 -14.83 -11.24 -3.78
CA GLY A 517 -14.79 -10.17 -2.78
C GLY A 517 -14.73 -10.59 -1.31
N SER A 518 -14.80 -9.58 -0.45
CA SER A 518 -14.85 -9.70 1.02
C SER A 518 -16.23 -10.12 1.51
N VAL A 519 -16.31 -11.28 2.16
CA VAL A 519 -17.56 -11.96 2.49
C VAL A 519 -17.50 -12.68 3.84
N ILE A 520 -18.67 -12.99 4.38
CA ILE A 520 -18.85 -13.94 5.47
C ILE A 520 -19.36 -15.27 4.87
N LEU A 521 -18.68 -16.37 5.19
CA LEU A 521 -18.98 -17.71 4.66
C LEU A 521 -18.72 -18.78 5.74
N PRO A 522 -19.59 -19.79 5.88
CA PRO A 522 -19.34 -20.96 6.72
C PRO A 522 -18.31 -21.91 6.11
N LEU A 523 -17.57 -22.62 6.97
CA LEU A 523 -16.72 -23.75 6.58
C LEU A 523 -17.53 -25.04 6.56
N LEU A 524 -18.29 -25.24 5.49
CA LEU A 524 -19.10 -26.43 5.28
C LEU A 524 -18.28 -27.62 4.75
N LYS A 525 -18.75 -28.84 5.01
CA LYS A 525 -18.21 -30.08 4.40
C LYS A 525 -18.52 -30.16 2.90
N THR A 526 -19.66 -29.61 2.50
CA THR A 526 -20.17 -29.52 1.14
C THR A 526 -20.97 -28.23 1.03
N TYR A 527 -20.85 -27.49 -0.08
CA TYR A 527 -21.68 -26.30 -0.33
C TYR A 527 -22.94 -26.72 -1.11
N PRO A 528 -24.17 -26.48 -0.62
CA PRO A 528 -25.39 -26.96 -1.29
C PRO A 528 -25.56 -26.47 -2.73
N GLU A 529 -25.06 -25.27 -3.05
CA GLU A 529 -25.22 -24.68 -4.39
C GLU A 529 -24.22 -25.21 -5.42
N ASP A 530 -23.18 -25.91 -4.98
CA ASP A 530 -22.30 -26.69 -5.82
C ASP A 530 -21.64 -27.82 -5.01
N PRO A 531 -22.26 -29.01 -4.95
CA PRO A 531 -21.71 -30.15 -4.21
C PRO A 531 -20.36 -30.66 -4.72
N GLU A 532 -19.95 -30.29 -5.94
CA GLU A 532 -18.61 -30.62 -6.46
C GLU A 532 -17.54 -29.62 -5.97
N ALA A 533 -17.92 -28.45 -5.48
CA ALA A 533 -16.99 -27.49 -4.91
C ALA A 533 -16.32 -28.08 -3.66
N ARG A 534 -14.99 -28.21 -3.73
CA ARG A 534 -14.17 -28.71 -2.64
C ARG A 534 -14.32 -27.79 -1.43
N SER A 535 -14.74 -28.36 -0.29
CA SER A 535 -14.74 -27.68 1.00
C SER A 535 -13.40 -26.97 1.25
N LEU A 536 -13.47 -25.75 1.75
CA LEU A 536 -12.29 -25.00 2.21
C LEU A 536 -11.56 -25.75 3.34
N ALA A 537 -12.30 -26.45 4.20
CA ALA A 537 -11.74 -27.33 5.24
C ALA A 537 -11.18 -28.66 4.68
N GLY A 538 -11.48 -29.00 3.43
CA GLY A 538 -11.00 -30.17 2.69
C GLY A 538 -9.76 -29.94 1.80
N LYS A 539 -9.14 -28.75 1.81
CA LYS A 539 -7.87 -28.52 1.09
C LYS A 539 -6.72 -29.34 1.69
N SER A 540 -5.66 -29.60 0.93
CA SER A 540 -4.47 -30.36 1.37
C SER A 540 -3.76 -29.72 2.58
N LEU A 541 -3.72 -28.40 2.63
CA LEU A 541 -3.27 -27.60 3.76
C LEU A 541 -4.47 -27.11 4.57
N PHE A 542 -4.43 -27.30 5.89
CA PHE A 542 -5.33 -26.66 6.85
C PHE A 542 -4.57 -26.44 8.16
N GLU A 543 -4.44 -25.19 8.57
CA GLU A 543 -3.72 -24.77 9.77
C GLU A 543 -4.43 -23.61 10.44
N ILE A 544 -4.37 -23.52 11.76
CA ILE A 544 -4.97 -22.43 12.53
C ILE A 544 -3.90 -21.71 13.35
N SER A 545 -3.99 -20.39 13.49
CA SER A 545 -3.13 -19.60 14.36
C SER A 545 -3.95 -18.73 15.29
N VAL A 546 -3.82 -18.97 16.61
CA VAL A 546 -4.56 -18.24 17.65
C VAL A 546 -3.71 -17.08 18.16
N ILE A 547 -4.06 -15.85 17.75
CA ILE A 547 -3.36 -14.62 18.13
C ILE A 547 -3.68 -14.28 19.58
N GLY A 548 -2.66 -14.06 20.41
CA GLY A 548 -2.82 -13.60 21.79
C GLY A 548 -3.29 -14.66 22.80
N SER A 549 -2.89 -15.92 22.61
CA SER A 549 -2.78 -16.90 23.69
C SER A 549 -1.48 -16.68 24.48
N GLU A 550 -1.41 -17.13 25.73
CA GLU A 550 -0.29 -16.83 26.65
C GLU A 550 1.08 -17.36 26.18
N THR A 551 1.08 -18.36 25.28
CA THR A 551 2.28 -18.93 24.67
C THR A 551 2.72 -18.26 23.35
N SER A 552 2.03 -17.21 22.88
CA SER A 552 2.28 -16.54 21.58
C SER A 552 3.54 -15.65 21.51
N ALA A 553 4.49 -15.80 22.43
CA ALA A 553 5.61 -14.89 22.65
C ALA A 553 6.65 -14.79 21.49
N SER A 554 6.66 -15.71 20.54
CA SER A 554 7.66 -15.78 19.46
C SER A 554 7.25 -15.10 18.14
N GLY A 555 5.98 -14.70 17.99
CA GLY A 555 5.41 -14.30 16.71
C GLY A 555 5.92 -12.98 16.12
N ASP A 556 6.31 -12.04 16.99
CA ASP A 556 6.63 -10.67 16.59
C ASP A 556 8.12 -10.43 16.32
N ALA A 557 8.95 -11.48 16.40
CA ALA A 557 10.39 -11.41 16.16
C ALA A 557 10.73 -10.75 14.80
N ALA A 558 11.73 -9.86 14.81
CA ALA A 558 12.22 -9.24 13.58
C ALA A 558 12.86 -10.29 12.67
N ARG A 559 12.44 -10.29 11.41
CA ARG A 559 13.07 -11.03 10.31
C ARG A 559 13.07 -10.11 9.09
N LEU A 560 14.01 -10.35 8.19
CA LEU A 560 13.92 -9.83 6.83
C LEU A 560 12.65 -10.39 6.17
N PRO A 561 11.99 -9.65 5.26
CA PRO A 561 11.06 -10.25 4.31
C PRO A 561 11.75 -11.38 3.55
N SER A 562 11.03 -12.43 3.18
CA SER A 562 11.65 -13.53 2.42
C SER A 562 12.16 -13.01 1.08
N THR A 563 13.40 -13.33 0.75
CA THR A 563 13.91 -13.28 -0.62
C THR A 563 13.63 -14.64 -1.23
N ASP A 564 12.71 -14.73 -2.20
CA ASP A 564 12.12 -15.98 -2.67
C ASP A 564 13.14 -17.13 -2.76
N THR A 565 12.92 -18.15 -1.92
CA THR A 565 13.58 -19.44 -2.10
C THR A 565 12.91 -20.18 -3.26
N PRO A 566 13.59 -21.15 -3.92
CA PRO A 566 12.99 -21.89 -5.03
C PRO A 566 11.65 -22.56 -4.72
N ASP A 567 11.39 -22.86 -3.44
CA ASP A 567 10.18 -23.53 -2.94
C ASP A 567 9.10 -22.56 -2.39
N GLU A 568 9.43 -21.28 -2.13
CA GLU A 568 8.51 -20.28 -1.54
C GLU A 568 7.95 -19.30 -2.58
N MET A 569 7.13 -19.76 -3.53
CA MET A 569 6.18 -18.87 -4.22
C MET A 569 4.86 -19.59 -4.54
N PRO A 570 3.69 -18.92 -4.48
CA PRO A 570 2.40 -19.60 -4.61
C PRO A 570 2.16 -20.25 -5.98
N GLN A 571 1.42 -21.36 -5.94
CA GLN A 571 0.43 -21.74 -6.96
C GLN A 571 -0.92 -21.12 -6.57
#